data_AF-A0A497JSZ9-F1
#
_entry.id   AF-A0A497JSZ9-F1
#
_cell.length_a   1.000
_cell.length_b   1.000
_cell.length_c   1.000
_cell.angle_alpha   90.00
_cell.angle_beta   90.00
_cell.angle_gamma   90.00
#
_symmetry.space_group_name_H-M   'P 1'
#
loop_
_entity.id
_entity.type
_entity.pdbx_description
1 polymer ?
#
loop_
_entity_poly.entity_id
_entity_poly.type
_entity_poly.pdbx_seq_one_letter_code
_entity_poly.pdbx_strand_id
1 'polypeptide(L)' 'DKLSHVREAGAQALVTICPSCFLAYDINQSRIKRIMGEDYDIPIIHYSELLALALGVNPKSLLLNEHRVKLDALIENL' A
#
# COMPACT_ATOMS: atom_id res chain seq x y z
N ASP A 1 14.20 4.10 6.69
CA ASP A 1 13.84 3.67 8.07
C ASP A 1 12.54 2.86 8.11
N LYS A 2 11.34 3.46 8.08
CA LYS A 2 10.11 2.64 8.21
C LYS A 2 9.86 1.70 7.03
N LEU A 3 9.90 2.21 5.79
CA LEU A 3 9.71 1.39 4.60
C LEU A 3 10.83 0.35 4.41
N SER A 4 12.07 0.68 4.83
CA SER A 4 13.17 -0.28 4.81
C SER A 4 12.93 -1.45 5.75
N HIS A 5 12.52 -1.21 7.00
CA HIS A 5 12.19 -2.29 7.92
C HIS A 5 11.01 -3.14 7.43
N VAL A 6 9.99 -2.53 6.81
CA VAL A 6 8.85 -3.27 6.24
C VAL A 6 9.30 -4.19 5.10
N ARG A 7 10.17 -3.69 4.21
CA ARG A 7 10.76 -4.47 3.12
C ARG A 7 11.63 -5.61 3.66
N GLU A 8 12.50 -5.33 4.62
CA GLU A 8 13.40 -6.32 5.25
C GLU A 8 12.64 -7.42 5.98
N ALA A 9 11.47 -7.10 6.55
CA ALA A 9 10.57 -8.07 7.15
C ALA A 9 9.83 -8.95 6.11
N GLY A 10 9.95 -8.66 4.81
CA GLY A 10 9.24 -9.39 3.76
C GLY A 10 7.73 -9.18 3.79
N ALA A 11 7.25 -8.05 4.32
CA ALA A 11 5.83 -7.77 4.40
C ALA A 11 5.21 -7.56 3.01
N GLN A 12 4.03 -8.15 2.79
CA GLN A 12 3.29 -8.04 1.51
C GLN A 12 2.61 -6.68 1.34
N ALA A 13 2.30 -5.99 2.44
CA ALA A 13 1.69 -4.67 2.45
C ALA A 13 1.90 -3.96 3.80
N LEU A 14 1.75 -2.64 3.81
CA LEU A 14 1.65 -1.82 5.01
C LEU A 14 0.20 -1.35 5.21
N VAL A 15 -0.42 -1.77 6.31
CA VAL A 15 -1.77 -1.32 6.69
C VAL A 15 -1.70 -0.03 7.48
N THR A 16 -2.51 0.95 7.10
CA THR A 16 -2.61 2.25 7.77
C THR A 16 -4.02 2.50 8.29
N ILE A 17 -4.14 3.23 9.40
CA ILE A 17 -5.44 3.64 9.98
C ILE A 17 -5.67 5.15 9.92
N CYS A 18 -4.74 5.87 9.30
CA CYS A 18 -4.74 7.33 9.23
C CYS A 18 -4.60 7.75 7.75
N PRO A 19 -5.52 8.55 7.21
CA PRO A 19 -5.46 9.01 5.82
C PRO A 19 -4.15 9.76 5.50
N SER A 20 -3.63 10.54 6.44
CA SER A 20 -2.35 11.23 6.25
C SER A 20 -1.16 10.26 6.20
N CYS A 21 -1.19 9.17 6.97
CA CYS A 21 -0.18 8.12 6.87
C CYS A 21 -0.27 7.38 5.54
N PHE A 22 -1.48 7.06 5.09
CA PHE A 22 -1.71 6.48 3.76
C PHE A 22 -1.07 7.36 2.69
N LEU A 23 -1.40 8.66 2.66
CA LEU A 23 -0.85 9.62 1.72
C LEU A 23 0.68 9.70 1.79
N ALA A 24 1.22 9.71 3.02
CA ALA A 24 2.65 9.83 3.25
C ALA A 24 3.43 8.62 2.71
N TYR A 25 2.88 7.40 2.81
CA TYR A 25 3.57 6.19 2.36
C TYR A 25 3.24 5.81 0.92
N ASP A 26 2.01 6.02 0.45
CA ASP A 26 1.64 5.67 -0.92
C ASP A 26 2.25 6.66 -1.92
N ILE A 27 2.01 7.96 -1.74
CA ILE A 27 2.45 8.98 -2.71
C ILE A 27 3.97 9.16 -2.71
N ASN A 28 4.59 9.22 -1.54
CA ASN A 28 6.00 9.60 -1.48
C ASN A 28 6.95 8.49 -1.92
N GLN A 29 6.52 7.23 -2.07
CA GLN A 29 7.39 6.18 -2.59
C GLN A 29 7.94 6.53 -3.99
N SER A 30 7.09 7.08 -4.86
CA SER A 30 7.53 7.58 -6.18
C SER A 30 8.59 8.70 -6.08
N ARG A 31 8.44 9.58 -5.08
CA ARG A 31 9.36 10.68 -4.82
C ARG A 31 10.68 10.18 -4.22
N ILE A 32 10.63 9.20 -3.32
CA ILE A 32 11.80 8.53 -2.75
C ILE A 32 12.60 7.88 -3.88
N LYS A 33 11.95 7.12 -4.77
CA LYS A 33 12.59 6.54 -5.96
C LYS A 33 13.31 7.57 -6.81
N ARG A 34 12.69 8.72 -7.06
CA ARG A 34 13.29 9.79 -7.87
C ARG A 34 14.47 10.49 -7.19
N ILE A 35 14.40 10.78 -5.89
CA ILE A 35 15.39 11.61 -5.19
C ILE A 35 16.53 10.77 -4.62
N MET A 36 16.21 9.61 -4.04
CA MET A 36 17.16 8.74 -3.34
C MET A 36 17.61 7.55 -4.20
N GLY A 37 16.94 7.27 -5.32
CA GLY A 37 17.20 6.08 -6.14
C GLY A 37 16.73 4.77 -5.52
N GLU A 38 16.05 4.82 -4.38
CA GLU A 38 15.53 3.65 -3.67
C GLU A 38 14.09 3.35 -4.09
N ASP A 39 13.87 2.13 -4.57
CA ASP A 39 12.54 1.62 -4.86
C ASP A 39 12.08 0.66 -3.76
N TYR A 40 10.94 0.98 -3.17
CA TYR A 40 10.34 0.17 -2.11
C TYR A 40 9.20 -0.69 -2.67
N ASP A 41 8.39 -0.11 -3.56
CA ASP A 41 7.23 -0.75 -4.19
C ASP A 41 6.35 -1.54 -3.19
N ILE A 42 6.18 -1.00 -1.99
CA ILE A 42 5.41 -1.64 -0.92
C ILE A 42 3.95 -1.20 -1.06
N PRO A 43 3.01 -2.14 -1.27
CA PRO A 43 1.60 -1.81 -1.31
C PRO A 43 1.14 -1.23 0.02
N ILE A 44 0.44 -0.10 -0.04
CA ILE A 44 -0.14 0.55 1.14
C ILE A 44 -1.64 0.34 1.07
N ILE A 45 -2.26 -0.10 2.16
CA ILE A 45 -3.72 -0.27 2.21
C ILE A 45 -4.26 0.42 3.46
N HIS A 46 -5.40 1.10 3.35
CA HIS A 46 -6.09 1.62 4.52
C HIS A 46 -6.89 0.50 5.19
N TYR A 47 -6.95 0.51 6.51
CA TYR A 47 -7.61 -0.53 7.30
C TYR A 47 -9.08 -0.75 6.88
N SER A 48 -9.78 0.32 6.52
CA SER A 48 -11.16 0.22 6.03
C SER A 48 -11.28 -0.52 4.70
N GLU A 49 -10.32 -0.36 3.79
CA GLU A 49 -10.28 -1.06 2.51
C GLU A 49 -10.01 -2.55 2.75
N LEU A 50 -9.02 -2.85 3.60
CA LEU A 50 -8.72 -4.23 3.99
C LEU A 50 -9.92 -4.91 4.67
N LEU A 51 -10.59 -4.21 5.58
CA LEU A 51 -11.79 -4.71 6.25
C LEU A 51 -12.92 -4.95 5.24
N ALA A 52 -13.12 -4.05 4.28
CA ALA A 52 -14.14 -4.23 3.24
C ALA A 52 -13.84 -5.47 2.39
N LEU A 53 -12.59 -5.68 1.98
CA LEU A 53 -12.17 -6.89 1.26
C LEU A 53 -12.43 -8.15 2.09
N ALA A 54 -12.08 -8.14 3.38
CA ALA A 54 -12.32 -9.26 4.29
C ALA A 54 -13.82 -9.59 4.48
N LEU A 55 -14.69 -8.58 4.35
CA LEU A 55 -16.15 -8.73 4.38
C LEU A 55 -16.75 -9.15 3.03
N GLY A 56 -15.93 -9.41 2.01
CA GLY A 56 -16.38 -9.84 0.68
C GLY A 56 -16.87 -8.69 -0.21
N VAL A 57 -16.53 -7.44 0.09
CA VAL A 57 -16.84 -6.31 -0.79
C VAL A 57 -16.02 -6.44 -2.08
N ASN A 58 -16.66 -6.21 -3.21
CA ASN A 58 -16.01 -6.29 -4.52
C ASN A 58 -14.82 -5.31 -4.61
N PRO A 59 -13.59 -5.78 -4.90
CA PRO A 59 -12.41 -4.92 -5.02
C PRO A 59 -12.59 -3.79 -6.04
N LYS A 60 -13.34 -4.03 -7.12
CA LYS A 60 -13.61 -3.03 -8.18
C LYS A 60 -14.41 -1.84 -7.68
N SER A 61 -15.17 -1.96 -6.58
CA SER A 61 -15.90 -0.83 -5.98
C SER A 61 -15.08 -0.01 -4.99
N LEU A 62 -13.87 -0.47 -4.63
CA LEU A 62 -13.02 0.18 -3.63
C LEU A 62 -12.00 1.17 -4.23
N LEU A 63 -12.01 1.38 -5.55
CA LEU A 63 -11.10 2.30 -6.25
C LEU A 63 -9.61 2.04 -5.97
N LEU A 64 -9.23 0.78 -5.71
CA LEU A 64 -7.85 0.38 -5.38
C LEU A 64 -6.84 0.71 -6.51
N ASN A 65 -7.33 0.93 -7.73
CA ASN A 65 -6.54 1.35 -8.87
C ASN A 65 -5.96 2.77 -8.74
N GLU A 66 -6.51 3.60 -7.84
CA GLU A 66 -6.06 4.97 -7.55
C GLU A 66 -4.82 5.04 -6.64
N HIS A 67 -4.46 3.91 -6.01
CA HIS A 67 -3.23 3.79 -5.24
C HIS A 67 -2.02 4.00 -6.15
N ARG A 68 -0.99 4.69 -5.63
CA ARG A 68 0.24 4.97 -6.38
C ARG A 68 1.10 3.73 -6.53
N VAL A 69 1.16 2.91 -5.50
CA VAL A 69 1.73 1.56 -5.58
C VAL A 69 0.61 0.57 -5.87
N LYS A 70 0.81 -0.32 -6.84
CA LYS A 70 -0.23 -1.27 -7.25
C LYS A 70 -0.42 -2.36 -6.20
N LEU A 71 -1.70 -2.68 -5.95
CA LEU A 71 -2.13 -3.70 -4.99
C LEU A 71 -2.39 -5.06 -5.64
N ASP A 72 -2.10 -5.21 -6.94
CA ASP A 72 -2.50 -6.39 -7.73
C ASP A 72 -2.00 -7.69 -7.09
N ALA A 73 -0.73 -7.72 -6.66
CA ALA A 73 -0.14 -8.86 -5.98
C ALA A 73 -0.77 -9.18 -4.61
N LEU A 74 -1.38 -8.21 -3.94
CA LEU A 74 -2.12 -8.45 -2.70
C LEU A 74 -3.52 -8.99 -2.99
N ILE A 75 -4.22 -8.40 -3.97
CA ILE A 75 -5.61 -8.71 -4.29
C ILE A 75 -5.73 -10.10 -4.94
N GLU A 76 -4.77 -10.52 -5.77
CA GLU A 76 -4.76 -11.85 -6.38
C GLU A 76 -4.62 -13.00 -5.37
N ASN A 77 -4.14 -12.70 -4.16
CA ASN A 77 -3.91 -13.66 -3.08
C ASN A 77 -4.98 -13.65 -1.98
N LEU A 78 -6.06 -12.86 -2.15
CA LEU A 78 -7.21 -12.76 -1.23
C LEU A 78 -8.44 -13.50 -1.77
#